data_AF-A0A1H1EH52-F1
#
_entry.id   AF-A0A1H1EH52-F1
#
_cell.length_a   1.000
_cell.length_b   1.000
_cell.length_c   1.000
_cell.angle_alpha   90.00
_cell.angle_beta   90.00
_cell.angle_gamma   90.00
#
_symmetry.space_group_name_H-M   'P 1'
#
loop_
_entity.id
_entity.type
_entity.pdbx_description
1 polymer ?
#
loop_
_entity_poly.entity_id
_entity_poly.type
_entity_poly.pdbx_seq_one_letter_code
_entity_poly.pdbx_strand_id
1 'polypeptide(L)' 'MHALFTLVLIFTVVYLGSCVIHPYVRCRACNRSKESVSRTFRGAFGPCRSCKGRGHHLRFGARLLGRRN' A
#
# COMPACT_ATOMS: atom_id res chain seq x y z
N MET A 1 -0.49 -25.09 23.75
CA MET A 1 -1.61 -24.38 23.07
C MET A 1 -1.58 -22.87 23.34
N HIS A 2 -1.37 -22.40 24.58
CA HIS A 2 -1.32 -20.97 24.92
C HIS A 2 -0.13 -20.18 24.32
N ALA A 3 1.05 -20.78 24.18
CA ALA A 3 2.22 -20.09 23.62
C ALA A 3 2.01 -19.64 22.17
N LEU A 4 1.40 -20.49 21.34
CA LEU A 4 1.12 -20.21 19.93
C LEU A 4 0.09 -19.08 19.78
N PHE A 5 -0.96 -19.10 20.61
CA PHE A 5 -1.98 -18.05 20.64
C PHE A 5 -1.37 -16.69 21.01
N THR A 6 -0.52 -16.66 22.03
CA THR A 6 0.15 -15.43 22.48
C THR A 6 1.06 -14.86 21.38
N LEU A 7 1.78 -15.74 20.67
CA LEU A 7 2.68 -15.34 19.59
C LEU A 7 1.91 -14.72 18.40
N VAL A 8 0.80 -15.34 17.99
CA VAL A 8 -0.09 -14.80 16.95
C VAL A 8 -0.65 -13.43 17.34
N LEU A 9 -1.04 -13.27 18.61
CA LEU A 9 -1.60 -12.02 19.12
C LEU A 9 -0.56 -10.90 19.08
N ILE A 10 0.67 -11.16 19.56
CA ILE A 10 1.78 -10.20 19.49
C ILE A 10 2.06 -9.79 18.05
N PHE A 11 2.19 -10.75 17.13
CA PHE A 11 2.45 -10.46 15.71
C PHE A 11 1.33 -9.61 15.09
N THR A 12 0.07 -9.90 15.45
CA THR A 12 -1.08 -9.15 14.95
C THR A 12 -1.04 -7.70 15.43
N VAL A 13 -0.79 -7.48 16.73
CA VAL A 13 -0.70 -6.13 17.32
C VAL A 13 0.47 -5.34 16.71
N VAL A 14 1.66 -5.93 16.60
CA VAL A 14 2.82 -5.28 15.99
C VAL A 14 2.59 -4.95 14.51
N TYR A 15 1.96 -5.85 13.76
CA TYR A 15 1.63 -5.64 12.36
C TYR A 15 0.60 -4.52 12.17
N LEU A 16 -0.46 -4.51 12.98
CA LEU A 16 -1.49 -3.47 12.94
C LEU A 16 -0.89 -2.12 13.36
N GLY A 17 -0.08 -2.06 14.42
CA GLY A 17 0.65 -0.87 14.83
C GLY A 17 1.55 -0.33 13.71
N SER A 18 2.28 -1.22 13.03
CA SER A 18 3.08 -0.86 11.85
C SER A 18 2.21 -0.30 10.71
N CYS A 19 0.99 -0.80 10.53
CA CYS A 19 0.05 -0.28 9.53
C CYS A 19 -0.54 1.08 9.92
N VAL A 20 -0.62 1.42 11.21
CA VAL A 20 -1.02 2.76 11.69
C VAL A 20 0.08 3.78 11.36
N ILE A 21 1.33 3.47 11.69
CA ILE A 21 2.47 4.37 11.49
C ILE A 21 2.84 4.46 10.00
N HIS A 22 2.90 3.32 9.31
CA HIS A 22 3.29 3.21 7.90
C HIS A 22 2.13 2.63 7.07
N PRO A 23 1.07 3.42 6.83
CA PRO A 23 -0.14 2.96 6.17
C PRO A 23 0.02 2.75 4.66
N TYR A 24 1.07 3.33 4.06
CA TYR A 24 1.25 3.38 2.62
C TYR A 24 2.39 2.48 2.15
N VAL A 25 2.21 1.85 0.99
CA VAL A 25 3.24 1.10 0.26
C VAL A 25 3.44 1.72 -1.10
N ARG A 26 4.68 1.67 -1.61
CA ARG A 26 5.00 2.17 -2.95
C ARG A 26 4.15 1.46 -4.01
N CYS A 27 3.66 2.21 -4.99
CA CYS A 27 3.06 1.61 -6.17
C CYS A 27 4.14 0.86 -6.95
N ARG A 28 3.96 -0.46 -7.17
CA ARG A 28 4.96 -1.26 -7.90
C ARG A 28 5.00 -0.93 -9.40
N ALA A 29 3.92 -0.38 -9.95
CA ALA A 29 3.84 -0.05 -11.37
C ALA A 29 4.63 1.22 -11.74
N CYS A 30 4.57 2.26 -10.89
CA CYS A 30 5.28 3.53 -11.14
C CYS A 30 6.45 3.77 -10.17
N ASN A 31 6.63 2.92 -9.16
CA ASN A 31 7.70 3.03 -8.15
C ASN A 31 7.84 4.44 -7.55
N ARG A 32 6.72 5.09 -7.19
CA ARG A 32 6.61 6.48 -6.73
C ARG A 32 6.79 7.60 -7.76
N SER A 33 7.04 7.31 -9.04
CA SER A 33 7.08 8.35 -10.08
C SER A 33 5.75 9.08 -10.28
N LYS A 34 4.63 8.49 -9.84
CA LYS A 34 3.24 8.95 -10.05
C LYS A 34 2.76 8.93 -11.50
N GLU A 35 3.65 8.62 -12.43
CA GLU A 35 3.41 8.66 -13.86
C GLU A 35 3.65 7.29 -14.50
N SER A 36 2.94 6.99 -15.57
CA SER A 36 3.16 5.80 -16.40
C SER A 36 3.09 6.18 -17.87
N VAL A 37 3.90 5.53 -18.69
CA VAL A 37 3.88 5.71 -20.15
C VAL A 37 2.52 5.30 -20.70
N SER A 38 1.91 6.17 -21.51
CA SER A 38 0.65 5.89 -22.18
C SER A 38 0.83 4.79 -23.22
N ARG A 39 -0.06 3.80 -23.19
CA ARG A 39 -0.10 2.73 -24.21
C ARG A 39 -0.71 3.18 -25.54
N THR A 40 -1.45 4.28 -25.53
CA THR A 40 -2.20 4.78 -26.70
C THR A 40 -1.37 5.73 -27.56
N PHE A 41 -0.55 6.58 -26.95
CA PHE A 41 0.31 7.54 -27.65
C PHE A 41 1.76 7.27 -27.24
N ARG A 42 2.60 6.87 -28.21
CA ARG A 42 4.05 6.71 -27.97
C ARG A 42 4.64 8.04 -27.51
N GLY A 43 5.33 8.02 -26.37
CA GLY A 43 6.00 9.20 -25.80
C GLY A 43 5.14 10.07 -24.87
N ALA A 44 3.84 9.81 -24.75
CA ALA A 44 3.01 10.53 -23.79
C ALA A 44 3.11 9.93 -22.39
N PHE A 45 3.30 10.77 -21.38
CA PHE A 45 3.23 10.41 -19.97
C PHE A 45 1.84 10.76 -19.44
N GLY A 46 1.31 9.92 -18.57
CA GLY A 46 0.04 10.19 -17.88
C GLY A 46 0.09 9.72 -16.44
N PRO A 47 -0.91 10.07 -15.63
CA PRO A 47 -0.98 9.60 -14.25
C PRO A 47 -0.98 8.07 -14.23
N CYS A 48 -0.21 7.49 -13.31
CA CYS A 48 -0.12 6.05 -13.19
C CYS A 48 -1.52 5.46 -12.98
N ARG A 49 -1.95 4.59 -13.90
CA ARG A 49 -3.30 3.99 -13.87
C ARG A 49 -3.55 3.13 -12.63
N SER A 50 -2.49 2.51 -12.09
CA SER A 50 -2.58 1.65 -10.91
C SER A 50 -2.86 2.44 -9.64
N CYS A 51 -2.02 3.45 -9.32
CA CYS A 51 -2.22 4.28 -8.12
C CYS A 51 -3.06 5.53 -8.35
N LYS A 52 -3.53 5.78 -9.59
CA LYS A 52 -4.23 7.00 -10.03
C LYS A 52 -3.43 8.27 -9.70
N GLY A 53 -2.14 8.28 -10.02
CA GLY A 53 -1.26 9.45 -9.78
C GLY A 53 -0.79 9.66 -8.34
N ARG A 54 -1.17 8.81 -7.37
CA ARG A 54 -0.73 8.97 -5.96
C ARG A 54 0.70 8.51 -5.67
N GLY A 55 1.23 7.60 -6.48
CA GLY A 55 2.56 7.00 -6.31
C GLY A 55 2.64 5.91 -5.22
N HIS A 56 1.55 5.69 -4.48
CA HIS A 56 1.46 4.73 -3.39
C HIS A 56 0.05 4.13 -3.30
N HIS A 57 -0.07 3.02 -2.56
CA HIS A 57 -1.33 2.40 -2.18
C HIS A 57 -1.40 2.25 -0.67
N LEU A 58 -2.61 2.26 -0.14
CA LEU A 58 -2.85 1.91 1.26
C LEU A 58 -2.64 0.40 1.47
N ARG A 59 -1.92 0.02 2.53
CA ARG A 59 -1.76 -1.37 2.98
C ARG A 59 -3.12 -1.94 3.39
N PHE A 60 -3.26 -3.26 3.24
CA PHE A 60 -4.48 -3.96 3.63
C PHE A 60 -4.81 -3.77 5.11
N GLY A 61 -3.83 -3.89 6.02
CA GLY A 61 -4.03 -3.65 7.45
C GLY A 61 -4.49 -2.22 7.77
N ALA A 62 -3.96 -1.22 7.07
CA ALA A 62 -4.41 0.17 7.23
C ALA A 62 -5.84 0.38 6.69
N ARG A 63 -6.24 -0.33 5.64
CA ARG A 63 -7.62 -0.33 5.13
C ARG A 63 -8.60 -0.94 6.13
N LEU A 64 -8.21 -2.03 6.80
CA LEU A 64 -9.01 -2.63 7.88
C LEU A 64 -9.18 -1.69 9.07
N LEU A 65 -8.18 -0.86 9.35
CA LEU A 65 -8.22 0.20 10.35
C LEU A 65 -9.03 1.44 9.90
N GLY A 66 -9.80 1.34 8.82
CA GLY A 66 -10.70 2.40 8.35
C GLY A 66 -10.04 3.52 7.54
N ARG A 67 -8.75 3.43 7.23
CA ARG A 67 -8.08 4.44 6.40
C ARG A 67 -8.60 4.37 4.96
N ARG A 68 -8.84 5.53 4.36
CA ARG A 68 -9.22 5.71 2.95
C ARG A 68 -8.16 6.56 2.24
N ASN A 69 -8.07 6.42 0.91
CA ASN A 69 -6.97 6.88 0.07
C ASN A 69 -7.49 7.61 -1.17
#